data_AF-A0A932JVZ7-F1
#
_entry.id   AF-A0A932JVZ7-F1
#
_cell.length_a   1.000
_cell.length_b   1.000
_cell.length_c   1.000
_cell.angle_alpha   90.00
_cell.angle_beta   90.00
_cell.angle_gamma   90.00
#
_symmetry.space_group_name_H-M   'P 1'
#
loop_
_entity.id
_entity.type
_entity.pdbx_description
1 polymer ?
#
loop_
_entity_poly.entity_id
_entity_poly.type
_entity_poly.pdbx_seq_one_letter_code
_entity_poly.pdbx_strand_id
1 'polypeptide(L)'
;MARLLAALLLLPADVWAAPGVVAAARASVAGVPVTAPLGALSVTATPTLVAAPSLAAPSLTPTLSAPRLVAAVLPAAAQAAAAPVMAAALPPAIPAAAHQPRMAPEPKAPAASSRGALGNLGAGIARTQGPRSLGTLMPLLSGFWAGNAVAAETPEPVGLPAGTDRPSLLQKAASMTTAAPAPAPVDLYDPKPLMPSGPLEGQPILTDARRSLTILDAAAAARYAPREGEVVAANFSHDRKFWVAKFPKDAIDRVIFQKWDFGEKRITWKLFGRTLLDFELFHLAHTEIRFTLKPGTAIELYSQEAGAGAEPVHRIADLISSVEAVGPKQAVFGLKGGSTGEFVAVRRFKSLAQDVAERIVDDGRVIHQWELALPEDRKQALFAAAILDSHEDAMQTPYNIFLHSCTTEAFRLLDSMMDYGKWAWAFWIFKHVPLFPEAYLWARGLLKPGSESRLPTLNDELKLTR
;
A
#
# COMPACT_ATOMS: atom_id res chain seq x y z
N MET A 1 14.22 -11.21 -20.07
CA MET A 1 14.32 -11.60 -18.64
C MET A 1 15.04 -12.93 -18.42
N ALA A 2 14.68 -14.03 -19.10
CA ALA A 2 15.38 -15.32 -18.97
C ALA A 2 16.91 -15.26 -19.24
N ARG A 3 17.35 -14.39 -20.17
CA ARG A 3 18.79 -14.13 -20.41
C ARG A 3 19.50 -13.35 -19.29
N LEU A 4 18.77 -12.48 -18.58
CA LEU A 4 19.29 -11.74 -17.43
C LEU A 4 19.32 -12.64 -16.16
N LEU A 5 18.31 -13.49 -16.00
CA LEU A 5 18.26 -14.55 -14.98
C LEU A 5 19.35 -15.60 -15.18
N ALA A 6 19.63 -16.02 -16.41
CA ALA A 6 20.74 -16.92 -16.72
C ALA A 6 22.10 -16.27 -16.44
N ALA A 7 22.24 -14.96 -16.67
CA ALA A 7 23.48 -14.23 -16.36
C ALA A 7 23.71 -14.06 -14.85
N LEU A 8 22.65 -13.86 -14.05
CA LEU A 8 22.73 -13.75 -12.59
C LEU A 8 22.97 -15.11 -11.90
N LEU A 9 22.46 -16.20 -12.47
CA LEU A 9 22.68 -17.57 -11.97
C LEU A 9 24.05 -18.17 -12.35
N LEU A 10 24.77 -17.54 -13.28
CA LEU A 10 26.13 -17.91 -13.68
C LEU A 10 27.21 -17.11 -12.93
N LEU A 11 26.82 -16.24 -11.99
CA LEU A 11 27.79 -15.57 -11.12
C LEU A 11 28.38 -16.58 -10.12
N PRO A 12 29.72 -16.60 -9.92
CA PRO A 12 30.36 -17.45 -8.93
C PRO A 12 29.78 -17.23 -7.53
N ALA A 13 29.67 -18.29 -6.72
CA ALA A 13 29.11 -18.23 -5.35
C ALA A 13 29.84 -17.23 -4.44
N ASP A 14 31.11 -16.99 -4.74
CA ASP A 14 32.05 -16.06 -4.12
C ASP A 14 31.74 -14.57 -4.39
N VAL A 15 30.93 -14.25 -5.40
CA VAL A 15 30.36 -12.89 -5.60
C VAL A 15 29.30 -12.57 -4.54
N TRP A 16 28.69 -13.60 -3.95
CA TRP A 16 27.64 -13.46 -2.94
C TRP A 16 28.15 -13.60 -1.50
N ALA A 17 29.41 -14.00 -1.33
CA ALA A 17 30.02 -14.28 -0.03
C ALA A 17 31.02 -13.19 0.40
N ALA A 18 30.68 -11.91 0.24
CA ALA A 18 31.44 -10.82 0.87
C ALA A 18 31.05 -10.72 2.37
N PRO A 19 31.95 -11.05 3.32
CA PRO A 19 31.63 -11.00 4.75
C PRO A 19 31.92 -9.59 5.25
N GLY A 20 30.88 -8.80 5.52
CA GLY A 20 31.12 -7.43 5.95
C GLY A 20 29.94 -6.62 6.46
N VAL A 21 28.89 -7.22 7.04
CA VAL A 21 27.83 -6.43 7.73
C VAL A 21 27.26 -7.10 9.00
N VAL A 22 27.60 -8.33 9.38
CA VAL A 22 26.88 -9.03 10.48
C VAL A 22 27.61 -9.04 11.85
N ALA A 23 28.78 -8.42 11.99
CA ALA A 23 29.52 -8.41 13.25
C ALA A 23 29.53 -7.03 13.94
N ALA A 24 28.36 -6.44 14.22
CA ALA A 24 28.25 -5.27 15.09
C ALA A 24 26.86 -5.16 15.75
N ALA A 25 26.45 -6.19 16.49
CA ALA A 25 25.23 -6.11 17.32
C ALA A 25 25.23 -7.03 18.54
N ARG A 26 26.40 -7.39 19.08
CA ARG A 26 26.53 -8.10 20.37
C ARG A 26 27.81 -7.72 21.09
N ALA A 27 27.81 -6.55 21.75
CA ALA A 27 28.62 -6.27 22.93
C ALA A 27 28.34 -4.83 23.42
N SER A 28 27.35 -4.65 24.29
CA SER A 28 27.30 -3.49 25.20
C SER A 28 26.19 -3.65 26.23
N VAL A 29 26.42 -4.52 27.21
CA VAL A 29 25.75 -4.42 28.52
C VAL A 29 26.82 -4.54 29.59
N ALA A 30 26.75 -3.60 30.55
CA ALA A 30 27.54 -3.43 31.77
C ALA A 30 28.78 -2.51 31.66
N GLY A 31 28.75 -1.41 32.42
CA GLY A 31 29.95 -0.61 32.72
C GLY A 31 29.68 0.79 33.28
N VAL A 32 29.31 0.85 34.56
CA VAL A 32 29.29 2.05 35.43
C VAL A 32 30.71 2.66 35.57
N PRO A 33 30.89 3.99 35.74
CA PRO A 33 32.20 4.62 35.70
C PRO A 33 32.88 4.64 37.07
N VAL A 34 34.20 4.40 37.13
CA VAL A 34 35.04 4.75 38.28
C VAL A 34 36.42 5.23 37.82
N THR A 35 36.83 6.34 38.43
CA THR A 35 38.06 7.11 38.32
C THR A 35 39.28 6.46 39.02
N ALA A 36 40.44 6.51 38.34
CA ALA A 36 41.83 6.64 38.86
C ALA A 36 42.42 5.50 39.77
N PRO A 37 43.74 5.54 40.10
CA PRO A 37 44.81 5.01 39.27
C PRO A 37 45.64 3.88 39.93
N LEU A 38 46.52 3.30 39.10
CA LEU A 38 47.44 2.19 39.39
C LEU A 38 48.35 2.41 40.61
N GLY A 39 48.30 1.45 41.55
CA GLY A 39 49.30 1.22 42.59
C GLY A 39 49.53 -0.28 42.74
N ALA A 40 50.78 -0.69 42.59
CA ALA A 40 51.25 -2.07 42.66
C ALA A 40 50.95 -2.73 44.02
N LEU A 41 50.71 -4.05 44.01
CA LEU A 41 51.25 -5.01 44.98
C LEU A 41 50.92 -6.44 44.58
N SER A 42 51.95 -7.27 44.62
CA SER A 42 52.01 -8.70 44.37
C SER A 42 51.67 -9.49 45.63
N VAL A 43 50.85 -10.55 45.54
CA VAL A 43 50.90 -11.70 46.46
C VAL A 43 50.43 -12.99 45.76
N THR A 44 51.28 -14.00 45.83
CA THR A 44 51.14 -15.43 45.53
C THR A 44 50.29 -16.15 46.58
N ALA A 45 49.42 -17.10 46.19
CA ALA A 45 49.30 -18.43 46.83
C ALA A 45 48.25 -19.33 46.16
N THR A 46 48.61 -20.61 46.14
CA THR A 46 48.04 -21.84 45.58
C THR A 46 46.81 -22.39 46.37
N PRO A 47 46.13 -23.45 45.86
CA PRO A 47 44.72 -23.73 46.12
C PRO A 47 44.49 -24.62 47.36
N THR A 48 43.26 -24.62 47.87
CA THR A 48 42.79 -25.68 48.76
C THR A 48 41.49 -26.26 48.19
N LEU A 49 41.55 -27.54 47.79
CA LEU A 49 40.40 -28.40 47.55
C LEU A 49 39.63 -28.59 48.87
N VAL A 50 38.31 -28.40 48.85
CA VAL A 50 37.40 -29.08 49.77
C VAL A 50 36.24 -29.65 48.96
N ALA A 51 35.97 -30.93 49.25
CA ALA A 51 35.03 -31.80 48.58
C ALA A 51 33.56 -31.39 48.77
N ALA A 52 32.75 -31.83 47.80
CA ALA A 52 31.30 -31.68 47.68
C ALA A 52 30.51 -32.20 48.90
N PRO A 53 29.21 -31.86 48.94
CA PRO A 53 28.28 -32.94 48.70
C PRO A 53 27.25 -32.66 47.60
N SER A 54 27.01 -33.72 46.84
CA SER A 54 25.87 -34.00 45.97
C SER A 54 24.53 -33.58 46.59
N LEU A 55 23.64 -32.99 45.78
CA LEU A 55 22.18 -33.16 45.91
C LEU A 55 21.45 -32.67 44.63
N ALA A 56 20.80 -33.65 43.99
CA ALA A 56 19.53 -33.59 43.25
C ALA A 56 19.26 -32.45 42.23
N ALA A 57 19.20 -32.84 40.96
CA ALA A 57 18.57 -32.08 39.88
C ALA A 57 17.04 -32.26 39.91
N PRO A 58 16.25 -31.19 39.70
CA PRO A 58 14.90 -31.30 39.18
C PRO A 58 14.84 -30.95 37.69
N SER A 59 14.20 -31.85 36.95
CA SER A 59 13.74 -31.73 35.57
C SER A 59 12.80 -30.54 35.38
N LEU A 60 13.15 -29.62 34.47
CA LEU A 60 12.26 -28.58 33.99
C LEU A 60 11.86 -28.88 32.53
N THR A 61 10.64 -29.37 32.36
CA THR A 61 9.90 -29.33 31.10
C THR A 61 9.35 -27.92 30.88
N PRO A 62 9.56 -27.28 29.71
CA PRO A 62 8.89 -26.02 29.40
C PRO A 62 7.49 -26.29 28.84
N THR A 63 6.46 -26.01 29.64
CA THR A 63 5.08 -25.84 29.17
C THR A 63 4.93 -24.44 28.58
N LEU A 64 4.69 -24.38 27.27
CA LEU A 64 4.24 -23.19 26.55
C LEU A 64 2.81 -22.83 26.97
N SER A 65 2.65 -21.75 27.74
CA SER A 65 1.36 -21.13 28.02
C SER A 65 1.10 -20.02 27.00
N ALA A 66 0.12 -20.23 26.12
CA ALA A 66 -0.46 -19.17 25.29
C ALA A 66 -1.32 -18.22 26.16
N PRO A 67 -1.41 -16.91 25.83
CA PRO A 67 -2.28 -16.01 26.56
C PRO A 67 -3.75 -16.30 26.23
N ARG A 68 -4.49 -16.77 27.23
CA ARG A 68 -5.96 -16.82 27.23
C ARG A 68 -6.50 -15.42 27.48
N LEU A 69 -7.22 -14.86 26.51
CA LEU A 69 -8.19 -13.79 26.74
C LEU A 69 -9.30 -14.34 27.64
N VAL A 70 -9.33 -13.89 28.89
CA VAL A 70 -10.40 -14.20 29.83
C VAL A 70 -11.56 -13.26 29.55
N ALA A 71 -12.63 -13.81 28.99
CA ALA A 71 -13.96 -13.23 29.02
C ALA A 71 -14.46 -13.23 30.47
N ALA A 72 -14.76 -12.05 31.01
CA ALA A 72 -15.51 -11.90 32.25
C ALA A 72 -16.99 -11.67 31.91
N VAL A 73 -17.84 -12.61 32.33
CA VAL A 73 -19.29 -12.52 32.35
C VAL A 73 -19.72 -12.29 33.80
N LEU A 74 -20.67 -11.36 34.05
CA LEU A 74 -21.90 -11.52 34.88
C LEU A 74 -22.52 -10.16 35.32
N PRO A 75 -23.81 -10.09 35.73
CA PRO A 75 -24.82 -9.38 34.96
C PRO A 75 -25.56 -8.27 35.75
N ALA A 76 -26.40 -7.49 35.07
CA ALA A 76 -27.58 -6.89 35.67
C ALA A 76 -28.71 -6.80 34.64
N ALA A 77 -29.86 -7.35 35.02
CA ALA A 77 -31.06 -7.47 34.22
C ALA A 77 -31.98 -6.23 34.32
N ALA A 78 -32.75 -6.05 33.25
CA ALA A 78 -34.12 -5.54 33.17
C ALA A 78 -34.38 -4.06 33.48
N GLN A 79 -34.80 -3.32 32.44
CA GLN A 79 -36.24 -2.97 32.31
C GLN A 79 -36.60 -2.57 30.89
N ALA A 80 -37.72 -3.14 30.44
CA ALA A 80 -38.36 -2.90 29.17
C ALA A 80 -39.10 -1.56 29.17
N ALA A 81 -39.05 -0.84 28.05
CA ALA A 81 -40.10 0.10 27.66
C ALA A 81 -40.26 0.02 26.13
N ALA A 82 -41.40 -0.51 25.72
CA ALA A 82 -41.88 -0.49 24.35
C ALA A 82 -42.34 0.93 23.97
N ALA A 83 -41.93 1.40 22.80
CA ALA A 83 -42.49 2.58 22.12
C ALA A 83 -42.22 2.47 20.60
N PRO A 84 -43.02 3.14 19.75
CA PRO A 84 -43.64 2.51 18.59
C PRO A 84 -42.84 2.60 17.29
N VAL A 85 -43.17 1.66 16.39
CA VAL A 85 -42.82 1.65 14.97
C VAL A 85 -43.34 2.92 14.30
N MET A 86 -42.45 3.86 14.00
CA MET A 86 -42.70 4.92 13.03
C MET A 86 -42.15 4.46 11.69
N ALA A 87 -43.04 4.32 10.71
CA ALA A 87 -42.72 4.05 9.33
C ALA A 87 -41.84 5.19 8.78
N ALA A 88 -40.59 4.89 8.48
CA ALA A 88 -39.71 5.80 7.76
C ALA A 88 -40.15 5.84 6.28
N ALA A 89 -40.59 7.02 5.85
CA ALA A 89 -40.91 7.33 4.48
C ALA A 89 -39.66 7.18 3.59
N LEU A 90 -39.85 6.54 2.43
CA LEU A 90 -38.88 6.50 1.34
C LEU A 90 -38.45 7.93 0.94
N PRO A 91 -37.15 8.22 0.76
CA PRO A 91 -36.73 9.46 0.13
C PRO A 91 -37.19 9.47 -1.35
N PRO A 92 -37.61 10.64 -1.89
CA PRO A 92 -38.06 10.74 -3.27
C PRO A 92 -36.93 10.43 -4.26
N ALA A 93 -37.31 9.73 -5.33
CA ALA A 93 -36.46 9.42 -6.47
C ALA A 93 -35.80 10.69 -7.04
N ILE A 94 -34.49 10.61 -7.26
CA ILE A 94 -33.73 11.61 -8.01
C ILE A 94 -34.25 11.56 -9.46
N PRO A 95 -34.67 12.70 -10.06
CA PRO A 95 -35.14 12.71 -11.43
C PRO A 95 -33.99 12.38 -12.39
N ALA A 96 -34.25 11.40 -13.26
CA ALA A 96 -33.42 11.06 -14.40
C ALA A 96 -33.20 12.30 -15.27
N ALA A 97 -31.94 12.72 -15.41
CA ALA A 97 -31.57 13.73 -16.39
C ALA A 97 -31.78 13.17 -17.80
N ALA A 98 -32.56 13.91 -18.58
CA ALA A 98 -33.03 13.57 -19.91
C ALA A 98 -31.89 13.21 -20.88
N HIS A 99 -32.06 12.08 -21.55
CA HIS A 99 -31.44 11.77 -22.83
C HIS A 99 -31.80 12.84 -23.86
N GLN A 100 -30.78 13.45 -24.48
CA GLN A 100 -30.91 13.97 -25.84
C GLN A 100 -30.19 13.01 -26.81
N PRO A 101 -30.81 12.64 -27.94
CA PRO A 101 -30.24 11.72 -28.91
C PRO A 101 -29.20 12.47 -29.76
N ARG A 102 -27.94 12.03 -29.73
CA ARG A 102 -26.93 12.50 -30.68
C ARG A 102 -26.87 11.53 -31.85
N MET A 103 -27.09 12.09 -33.04
CA MET A 103 -27.16 11.38 -34.31
C MET A 103 -25.86 10.64 -34.64
N ALA A 104 -26.03 9.42 -35.15
CA ALA A 104 -24.97 8.60 -35.73
C ALA A 104 -24.51 9.16 -37.09
N PRO A 105 -23.21 9.14 -37.40
CA PRO A 105 -22.76 9.16 -38.79
C PRO A 105 -22.76 7.74 -39.37
N GLU A 106 -23.19 7.67 -40.63
CA GLU A 106 -23.34 6.49 -41.49
C GLU A 106 -22.08 5.61 -41.61
N PRO A 107 -22.25 4.28 -41.81
CA PRO A 107 -21.16 3.39 -42.17
C PRO A 107 -20.85 3.46 -43.67
N LYS A 108 -19.61 3.77 -44.04
CA LYS A 108 -19.08 3.50 -45.38
C LYS A 108 -18.73 2.02 -45.50
N ALA A 109 -19.38 1.33 -46.43
CA ALA A 109 -19.14 -0.05 -46.81
C ALA A 109 -17.76 -0.25 -47.46
N PRO A 110 -17.16 -1.46 -47.34
CA PRO A 110 -15.87 -1.79 -47.94
C PRO A 110 -16.00 -2.24 -49.40
N ALA A 111 -15.03 -1.86 -50.22
CA ALA A 111 -14.85 -2.35 -51.58
C ALA A 111 -14.23 -3.77 -51.58
N ALA A 112 -14.79 -4.63 -52.42
CA ALA A 112 -14.36 -5.99 -52.69
C ALA A 112 -13.21 -6.05 -53.72
N SER A 113 -12.34 -7.06 -53.57
CA SER A 113 -11.64 -7.84 -54.61
C SER A 113 -10.40 -8.48 -53.94
N SER A 114 -9.88 -9.66 -54.25
CA SER A 114 -10.23 -10.69 -55.23
C SER A 114 -9.56 -12.02 -54.82
N ARG A 115 -10.14 -13.09 -55.36
CA ARG A 115 -9.69 -14.47 -55.58
C ARG A 115 -8.22 -14.87 -55.34
N GLY A 116 -8.10 -16.12 -54.88
CA GLY A 116 -7.04 -17.09 -55.20
C GLY A 116 -6.46 -17.75 -53.96
N ALA A 117 -6.06 -19.01 -53.92
CA ALA A 117 -6.31 -20.21 -54.70
C ALA A 117 -5.94 -21.41 -53.80
N LEU A 118 -6.51 -22.57 -54.08
CA LEU A 118 -6.24 -23.87 -53.45
C LEU A 118 -4.75 -24.27 -53.52
N GLY A 119 -4.27 -25.03 -52.52
CA GLY A 119 -2.93 -25.59 -52.54
C GLY A 119 -2.59 -26.56 -51.38
N ASN A 120 -3.19 -27.74 -51.42
CA ASN A 120 -2.69 -29.09 -51.07
C ASN A 120 -1.45 -29.34 -50.16
N LEU A 121 -1.67 -30.34 -49.27
CA LEU A 121 -0.87 -31.56 -48.97
C LEU A 121 0.58 -31.45 -48.44
N GLY A 122 0.85 -32.22 -47.38
CA GLY A 122 2.21 -32.71 -47.11
C GLY A 122 2.41 -33.30 -45.73
N ALA A 123 2.27 -34.61 -45.61
CA ALA A 123 2.50 -35.39 -44.40
C ALA A 123 3.99 -35.65 -44.11
N GLY A 124 4.31 -35.88 -42.83
CA GLY A 124 5.29 -36.86 -42.38
C GLY A 124 6.72 -36.39 -42.12
N ILE A 125 7.21 -36.60 -40.89
CA ILE A 125 8.43 -37.36 -40.57
C ILE A 125 8.39 -37.71 -39.06
N ALA A 126 8.82 -38.94 -38.77
CA ALA A 126 8.81 -39.58 -37.47
C ALA A 126 10.19 -39.55 -36.78
N ARG A 127 10.17 -39.72 -35.43
CA ARG A 127 11.25 -40.13 -34.49
C ARG A 127 12.41 -39.13 -34.32
N THR A 128 12.81 -38.77 -33.10
CA THR A 128 13.46 -39.66 -32.12
C THR A 128 13.22 -39.22 -30.66
N GLN A 129 13.25 -40.22 -29.76
CA GLN A 129 13.27 -40.05 -28.30
C GLN A 129 14.69 -39.69 -27.82
N GLY A 130 14.78 -38.73 -26.90
CA GLY A 130 15.98 -38.28 -26.19
C GLY A 130 15.57 -37.39 -25.00
N PRO A 131 16.42 -37.21 -23.97
CA PRO A 131 16.03 -37.20 -22.56
C PRO A 131 15.15 -36.01 -22.16
N ARG A 132 14.23 -36.28 -21.21
CA ARG A 132 13.31 -35.32 -20.59
C ARG A 132 14.10 -34.14 -19.99
N SER A 133 14.21 -33.07 -20.77
CA SER A 133 14.70 -31.76 -20.33
C SER A 133 13.54 -30.95 -19.75
N LEU A 134 13.88 -29.92 -18.96
CA LEU A 134 13.03 -28.94 -18.25
C LEU A 134 12.01 -28.14 -19.11
N GLY A 135 11.49 -28.69 -20.21
CA GLY A 135 10.62 -28.03 -21.17
C GLY A 135 9.15 -27.83 -20.74
N THR A 136 8.74 -28.30 -19.56
CA THR A 136 7.33 -28.25 -19.13
C THR A 136 6.90 -26.90 -18.52
N LEU A 137 7.83 -25.99 -18.24
CA LEU A 137 7.50 -24.66 -17.65
C LEU A 137 7.39 -23.52 -18.67
N MET A 138 7.83 -23.72 -19.91
CA MET A 138 7.84 -22.66 -20.94
C MET A 138 6.47 -22.35 -21.58
N PRO A 139 5.54 -23.31 -21.80
CA PRO A 139 4.25 -22.99 -22.44
C PRO A 139 3.32 -22.13 -21.56
N LEU A 140 3.52 -22.12 -20.24
CA LEU A 140 2.75 -21.29 -19.29
C LEU A 140 3.18 -19.82 -19.31
N LEU A 141 4.40 -19.50 -19.76
CA LEU A 141 4.95 -18.14 -19.75
C LEU A 141 4.78 -17.40 -21.09
N SER A 142 4.64 -18.12 -22.21
CA SER A 142 4.48 -17.51 -23.54
C SER A 142 3.06 -16.97 -23.81
N GLY A 143 2.04 -17.47 -23.12
CA GLY A 143 0.66 -16.98 -23.26
C GLY A 143 0.41 -15.61 -22.62
N PHE A 144 1.31 -15.15 -21.74
CA PHE A 144 1.14 -13.91 -20.97
C PHE A 144 1.46 -12.63 -21.76
N TRP A 145 2.26 -12.72 -22.84
CA TRP A 145 2.81 -11.55 -23.54
C TRP A 145 2.13 -11.19 -24.88
N ALA A 146 1.14 -11.97 -25.35
CA ALA A 146 0.51 -11.74 -26.66
C ALA A 146 -0.70 -10.77 -26.63
N GLY A 147 -0.82 -9.94 -25.60
CA GLY A 147 -1.86 -8.89 -25.54
C GLY A 147 -1.48 -7.70 -26.40
N ASN A 148 -2.14 -7.57 -27.56
CA ASN A 148 -2.00 -6.47 -28.52
C ASN A 148 -2.01 -5.09 -27.85
N ALA A 149 -0.87 -4.38 -27.90
CA ALA A 149 -0.80 -2.97 -27.60
C ALA A 149 -1.30 -2.18 -28.81
N VAL A 150 -2.42 -1.47 -28.65
CA VAL A 150 -2.85 -0.42 -29.58
C VAL A 150 -1.96 0.79 -29.31
N ALA A 151 -1.24 1.25 -30.33
CA ALA A 151 -0.45 2.47 -30.26
C ALA A 151 -1.37 3.68 -30.03
N ALA A 152 -1.16 4.40 -28.94
CA ALA A 152 -1.81 5.67 -28.68
C ALA A 152 -0.96 6.80 -29.26
N GLU A 153 -1.54 7.54 -30.22
CA GLU A 153 -0.97 8.78 -30.77
C GLU A 153 -1.03 9.89 -29.72
N THR A 154 0.04 10.68 -29.62
CA THR A 154 0.11 11.91 -28.80
C THR A 154 -0.74 13.02 -29.41
N PRO A 155 -1.70 13.62 -28.67
CA PRO A 155 -2.41 14.81 -29.15
C PRO A 155 -1.57 16.08 -28.97
N GLU A 156 -1.64 16.96 -29.96
CA GLU A 156 -1.09 18.32 -29.95
C GLU A 156 -1.78 19.24 -28.92
N PRO A 157 -1.07 20.26 -28.39
CA PRO A 157 -1.64 21.21 -27.44
C PRO A 157 -2.69 22.11 -28.09
N VAL A 158 -3.91 22.08 -27.55
CA VAL A 158 -5.02 22.95 -27.94
C VAL A 158 -4.86 24.32 -27.28
N GLY A 159 -4.78 25.37 -28.10
CA GLY A 159 -4.76 26.77 -27.65
C GLY A 159 -6.10 27.23 -27.08
N LEU A 160 -6.05 27.96 -25.96
CA LEU A 160 -7.22 28.56 -25.32
C LEU A 160 -7.70 29.81 -26.07
N PRO A 161 -9.02 29.99 -26.32
CA PRO A 161 -9.54 31.20 -26.92
C PRO A 161 -9.52 32.38 -25.94
N ALA A 162 -9.03 33.52 -26.42
CA ALA A 162 -9.06 34.78 -25.72
C ALA A 162 -10.48 35.39 -25.73
N GLY A 163 -10.94 35.86 -24.57
CA GLY A 163 -12.02 36.84 -24.47
C GLY A 163 -13.21 36.42 -23.62
N THR A 164 -13.22 36.83 -22.34
CA THR A 164 -14.44 37.31 -21.67
C THR A 164 -14.06 38.30 -20.58
N ASP A 165 -14.64 39.50 -20.62
CA ASP A 165 -14.53 40.56 -19.62
C ASP A 165 -15.06 40.08 -18.25
N ARG A 166 -14.18 39.49 -17.44
CA ARG A 166 -14.45 39.25 -16.02
C ARG A 166 -13.77 40.36 -15.21
N PRO A 167 -14.45 40.93 -14.20
CA PRO A 167 -13.83 41.90 -13.30
C PRO A 167 -12.53 41.32 -12.74
N SER A 168 -11.46 42.11 -12.74
CA SER A 168 -10.13 41.62 -12.39
C SER A 168 -10.17 40.98 -11.00
N LEU A 169 -9.55 39.80 -10.87
CA LEU A 169 -9.39 39.11 -9.58
C LEU A 169 -8.78 40.03 -8.50
N LEU A 170 -8.05 41.06 -8.93
CA LEU A 170 -7.46 42.11 -8.10
C LEU A 170 -8.51 43.04 -7.44
N GLN A 171 -9.63 43.35 -8.10
CA GLN A 171 -10.71 44.16 -7.50
C GLN A 171 -11.53 43.37 -6.46
N LYS A 172 -11.64 42.04 -6.63
CA LYS A 172 -12.31 41.17 -5.65
C LYS A 172 -11.44 40.91 -4.42
N ALA A 173 -10.11 40.97 -4.56
CA ALA A 173 -9.16 40.87 -3.46
C ALA A 173 -9.11 42.14 -2.58
N ALA A 174 -9.35 43.32 -3.15
CA ALA A 174 -9.23 44.61 -2.44
C ALA A 174 -10.40 44.94 -1.49
N SER A 175 -11.50 44.18 -1.52
CA SER A 175 -12.72 44.43 -0.72
C SER A 175 -12.91 43.45 0.45
N MET A 176 -11.99 42.49 0.66
CA MET A 176 -11.99 41.68 1.87
C MET A 176 -11.14 42.36 2.94
N THR A 177 -11.75 43.28 3.68
CA THR A 177 -11.20 43.74 4.96
C THR A 177 -11.11 42.52 5.87
N THR A 178 -9.92 41.93 5.95
CA THR A 178 -9.62 40.70 6.68
C THR A 178 -9.78 40.96 8.17
N ALA A 179 -10.94 40.58 8.71
CA ALA A 179 -11.01 40.20 10.12
C ALA A 179 -9.87 39.19 10.36
N ALA A 180 -9.12 39.36 11.45
CA ALA A 180 -8.09 38.41 11.83
C ALA A 180 -8.72 37.00 11.81
N PRO A 181 -8.13 36.03 11.09
CA PRO A 181 -8.70 34.70 11.02
C PRO A 181 -8.86 34.18 12.44
N ALA A 182 -10.06 33.68 12.76
CA ALA A 182 -10.27 32.99 14.02
C ALA A 182 -9.17 31.93 14.19
N PRO A 183 -8.65 31.72 15.41
CA PRO A 183 -7.62 30.70 15.64
C PRO A 183 -8.12 29.37 15.05
N ALA A 184 -7.25 28.70 14.29
CA ALA A 184 -7.60 27.41 13.72
C ALA A 184 -8.05 26.47 14.86
N PRO A 185 -9.13 25.71 14.66
CA PRO A 185 -9.56 24.72 15.64
C PRO A 185 -8.40 23.80 16.02
N VAL A 186 -8.32 23.43 17.30
CA VAL A 186 -7.29 22.50 17.78
C VAL A 186 -7.59 21.12 17.22
N ASP A 187 -6.69 20.62 16.38
CA ASP A 187 -6.75 19.25 15.87
C ASP A 187 -6.34 18.26 16.98
N LEU A 188 -7.33 17.60 17.57
CA LEU A 188 -7.16 16.68 18.70
C LEU A 188 -6.38 15.40 18.34
N TYR A 189 -6.28 15.07 17.05
CA TYR A 189 -5.68 13.82 16.58
C TYR A 189 -4.44 14.04 15.72
N ASP A 190 -3.87 15.24 15.72
CA ASP A 190 -2.57 15.50 15.09
C ASP A 190 -1.46 14.77 15.88
N PRO A 191 -0.80 13.75 15.29
CA PRO A 191 0.15 12.91 16.03
C PRO A 191 1.45 13.63 16.40
N LYS A 192 1.77 14.76 15.75
CA LYS A 192 3.02 15.53 15.93
C LYS A 192 4.29 14.67 16.10
N PRO A 193 4.52 13.68 15.22
CA PRO A 193 5.61 12.74 15.40
C PRO A 193 6.95 13.41 15.07
N LEU A 194 8.01 12.89 15.68
CA LEU A 194 9.38 13.24 15.37
C LEU A 194 10.01 12.13 14.55
N MET A 195 10.96 12.47 13.69
CA MET A 195 11.77 11.49 12.96
C MET A 195 12.41 10.50 13.93
N PRO A 196 12.17 9.18 13.79
CA PRO A 196 12.56 8.18 14.77
C PRO A 196 14.04 7.78 14.68
N SER A 197 14.68 8.00 13.52
CA SER A 197 16.10 7.71 13.30
C SER A 197 16.62 8.40 12.04
N GLY A 198 17.93 8.30 11.79
CA GLY A 198 18.57 8.76 10.56
C GLY A 198 19.11 10.20 10.64
N PRO A 199 19.53 10.80 9.51
CA PRO A 199 20.17 12.12 9.49
C PRO A 199 19.30 13.27 10.01
N LEU A 200 17.99 13.06 10.08
CA LEU A 200 17.00 14.05 10.52
C LEU A 200 16.29 13.64 11.82
N GLU A 201 16.85 12.70 12.59
CA GLU A 201 16.29 12.24 13.87
C GLU A 201 15.90 13.41 14.79
N GLY A 202 14.75 13.27 15.47
CA GLY A 202 14.21 14.27 16.38
C GLY A 202 13.54 15.48 15.71
N GLN A 203 13.58 15.59 14.39
CA GLN A 203 12.90 16.69 13.69
C GLN A 203 11.40 16.44 13.51
N PRO A 204 10.55 17.47 13.58
CA PRO A 204 9.11 17.33 13.35
C PRO A 204 8.81 16.86 11.93
N ILE A 205 7.96 15.84 11.81
CA ILE A 205 7.46 15.35 10.53
C ILE A 205 6.23 16.19 10.10
N LEU A 206 6.09 16.46 8.80
CA LEU A 206 4.92 17.15 8.27
C LEU A 206 3.68 16.24 8.28
N THR A 207 2.66 16.60 9.06
CA THR A 207 1.41 15.83 9.22
C THR A 207 0.18 16.53 8.62
N ASP A 208 0.37 17.61 7.88
CA ASP A 208 -0.71 18.44 7.33
C ASP A 208 -1.53 17.72 6.24
N ALA A 209 -0.88 16.88 5.43
CA ALA A 209 -1.54 16.17 4.32
C ALA A 209 -1.55 14.65 4.48
N ARG A 210 -0.71 14.09 5.35
CA ARG A 210 -0.49 12.64 5.45
C ARG A 210 -0.33 12.21 6.89
N ARG A 211 -1.20 11.29 7.33
CA ARG A 211 -1.20 10.73 8.68
C ARG A 211 -1.57 9.26 8.65
N SER A 212 -1.04 8.52 9.62
CA SER A 212 -1.53 7.19 9.96
C SER A 212 -2.87 7.28 10.69
N LEU A 213 -3.68 6.23 10.60
CA LEU A 213 -4.90 6.13 11.40
C LEU A 213 -4.58 6.14 12.89
N THR A 214 -5.52 6.61 13.70
CA THR A 214 -5.44 6.51 15.15
C THR A 214 -6.70 5.84 15.67
N ILE A 215 -6.61 4.55 16.01
CA ILE A 215 -7.74 3.82 16.59
C ILE A 215 -8.09 4.47 17.93
N LEU A 216 -9.37 4.82 18.09
CA LEU A 216 -9.87 5.45 19.29
C LEU A 216 -10.10 4.40 20.37
N ASP A 217 -9.77 4.75 21.62
CA ASP A 217 -10.16 3.92 22.76
C ASP A 217 -11.69 3.89 22.92
N ALA A 218 -12.19 2.98 23.76
CA ALA A 218 -13.63 2.79 23.95
C ALA A 218 -14.36 4.07 24.41
N ALA A 219 -13.71 4.92 25.21
CA ALA A 219 -14.31 6.14 25.73
C ALA A 219 -14.43 7.23 24.65
N ALA A 220 -13.39 7.40 23.83
CA ALA A 220 -13.40 8.30 22.68
C ALA A 220 -14.33 7.80 21.57
N ALA A 221 -14.31 6.50 21.29
CA ALA A 221 -15.15 5.85 20.28
C ALA A 221 -16.65 5.92 20.63
N ALA A 222 -17.03 5.87 21.92
CA ALA A 222 -18.43 5.88 22.36
C ALA A 222 -19.25 7.07 21.82
N ARG A 223 -18.59 8.20 21.52
CA ARG A 223 -19.23 9.39 20.92
C ARG A 223 -19.86 9.13 19.55
N TYR A 224 -19.35 8.13 18.84
CA TYR A 224 -19.77 7.74 17.50
C TYR A 224 -20.69 6.50 17.49
N ALA A 225 -21.11 6.04 18.67
CA ALA A 225 -21.99 4.90 18.89
C ALA A 225 -21.63 3.67 18.01
N PRO A 226 -20.39 3.15 18.09
CA PRO A 226 -19.98 2.00 17.30
C PRO A 226 -20.83 0.77 17.62
N ARG A 227 -21.21 0.03 16.58
CA ARG A 227 -21.84 -1.28 16.70
C ARG A 227 -20.78 -2.33 17.07
N GLU A 228 -21.25 -3.49 17.50
CA GLU A 228 -20.36 -4.59 17.85
C GLU A 228 -19.43 -4.96 16.69
N GLY A 229 -18.12 -4.93 16.97
CA GLY A 229 -17.07 -5.25 16.01
C GLY A 229 -16.70 -4.14 15.03
N GLU A 230 -17.35 -2.97 15.09
CA GLU A 230 -16.90 -1.80 14.33
C GLU A 230 -15.63 -1.20 14.96
N VAL A 231 -14.75 -0.68 14.11
CA VAL A 231 -13.54 0.05 14.54
C VAL A 231 -13.75 1.53 14.28
N VAL A 232 -13.44 2.37 15.26
CA VAL A 232 -13.46 3.83 15.09
C VAL A 232 -12.03 4.34 15.10
N ALA A 233 -11.62 5.06 14.06
CA ALA A 233 -10.28 5.66 14.00
C ALA A 233 -10.29 7.08 13.44
N ALA A 234 -9.44 7.94 13.97
CA ALA A 234 -9.17 9.27 13.43
C ALA A 234 -8.17 9.24 12.27
N ASN A 235 -7.96 10.41 11.64
CA ASN A 235 -6.99 10.63 10.56
C ASN A 235 -7.30 9.92 9.22
N PHE A 236 -8.56 9.57 8.96
CA PHE A 236 -8.98 9.15 7.62
C PHE A 236 -9.01 10.36 6.67
N SER A 237 -8.33 10.28 5.52
CA SER A 237 -8.22 11.41 4.58
C SER A 237 -9.37 11.45 3.57
N HIS A 238 -10.09 12.57 3.51
CA HIS A 238 -11.11 12.84 2.49
C HIS A 238 -11.28 14.34 2.29
N ASP A 239 -11.33 14.78 1.03
CA ASP A 239 -11.48 16.18 0.63
C ASP A 239 -10.43 17.11 1.26
N ARG A 240 -9.18 16.64 1.25
CA ARG A 240 -7.99 17.30 1.82
C ARG A 240 -8.14 17.63 3.32
N LYS A 241 -8.96 16.87 4.04
CA LYS A 241 -9.18 16.98 5.49
C LYS A 241 -9.07 15.61 6.14
N PHE A 242 -8.83 15.62 7.46
CA PHE A 242 -8.85 14.43 8.29
C PHE A 242 -10.21 14.26 8.98
N TRP A 243 -10.67 13.02 9.03
CA TRP A 243 -11.97 12.62 9.55
C TRP A 243 -11.82 11.48 10.56
N VAL A 244 -12.80 11.36 11.45
CA VAL A 244 -13.02 10.12 12.20
C VAL A 244 -13.86 9.19 11.34
N ALA A 245 -13.31 8.02 11.04
CA ALA A 245 -13.97 6.97 10.28
C ALA A 245 -14.46 5.86 11.21
N LYS A 246 -15.70 5.45 11.02
CA LYS A 246 -16.28 4.25 11.63
C LYS A 246 -16.34 3.14 10.59
N PHE A 247 -15.47 2.15 10.76
CA PHE A 247 -15.29 1.03 9.85
C PHE A 247 -16.23 -0.11 10.21
N PRO A 248 -17.15 -0.50 9.30
CA PRO A 248 -18.05 -1.60 9.54
C PRO A 248 -17.32 -2.95 9.50
N LYS A 249 -17.75 -3.87 10.37
CA LYS A 249 -17.27 -5.25 10.39
C LYS A 249 -17.73 -6.01 9.14
N ASP A 250 -16.90 -6.93 8.63
CA ASP A 250 -17.23 -7.88 7.56
C ASP A 250 -17.76 -7.22 6.26
N ALA A 251 -17.34 -5.99 6.01
CA ALA A 251 -17.92 -5.11 5.00
C ALA A 251 -17.21 -5.14 3.64
N ILE A 252 -16.03 -5.76 3.54
CA ILE A 252 -15.25 -5.73 2.28
C ILE A 252 -15.89 -6.64 1.25
N ASP A 253 -16.10 -6.13 0.03
CA ASP A 253 -16.56 -6.88 -1.13
C ASP A 253 -15.37 -7.29 -2.01
N ARG A 254 -14.53 -6.31 -2.40
CA ARG A 254 -13.38 -6.55 -3.29
C ARG A 254 -12.12 -5.94 -2.72
N VAL A 255 -11.01 -6.59 -3.03
CA VAL A 255 -9.65 -6.12 -2.76
C VAL A 255 -8.96 -5.97 -4.10
N ILE A 256 -8.50 -4.77 -4.41
CA ILE A 256 -7.91 -4.41 -5.70
C ILE A 256 -6.52 -3.86 -5.42
N PHE A 257 -5.50 -4.50 -5.99
CA PHE A 257 -4.15 -3.98 -5.99
C PHE A 257 -4.03 -2.92 -7.08
N GLN A 258 -3.51 -1.76 -6.73
CA GLN A 258 -3.31 -0.64 -7.63
C GLN A 258 -1.83 -0.34 -7.80
N LYS A 259 -1.45 0.06 -9.00
CA LYS A 259 -0.09 0.49 -9.34
C LYS A 259 -0.12 1.69 -10.27
N TRP A 260 0.76 2.65 -10.04
CA TRP A 260 1.19 3.59 -11.07
C TRP A 260 2.71 3.63 -11.11
N ASP A 261 3.29 4.23 -12.14
CA ASP A 261 4.73 4.42 -12.25
C ASP A 261 5.11 5.89 -12.02
N PHE A 262 6.20 6.15 -11.28
CA PHE A 262 6.68 7.52 -11.01
C PHE A 262 7.17 8.25 -12.27
N GLY A 263 7.27 7.54 -13.41
CA GLY A 263 7.72 8.02 -14.70
C GLY A 263 8.99 7.29 -15.15
N GLU A 264 9.12 7.06 -16.45
CA GLU A 264 10.24 6.35 -17.04
C GLU A 264 11.53 7.18 -16.93
N LYS A 265 12.35 6.96 -15.90
CA LYS A 265 13.74 7.42 -15.94
C LYS A 265 14.55 6.44 -16.76
N ARG A 266 14.51 6.62 -18.08
CA ARG A 266 15.42 5.94 -19.00
C ARG A 266 16.84 6.43 -18.75
N ILE A 267 17.71 5.50 -18.39
CA ILE A 267 19.14 5.73 -18.41
C ILE A 267 19.64 5.26 -19.76
N THR A 268 19.99 6.25 -20.58
CA THR A 268 20.63 6.02 -21.87
C THR A 268 22.12 6.31 -21.72
N TRP A 269 22.92 5.26 -21.52
CA TRP A 269 24.37 5.34 -21.58
C TRP A 269 24.82 5.33 -23.04
N LYS A 270 25.48 6.41 -23.47
CA LYS A 270 26.03 6.57 -24.81
C LYS A 270 27.56 6.59 -24.77
N LEU A 271 28.21 5.89 -25.69
CA LEU A 271 29.65 5.95 -25.93
C LEU A 271 29.90 6.17 -27.42
N PHE A 272 30.73 7.16 -27.77
CA PHE A 272 31.01 7.56 -29.16
C PHE A 272 29.74 7.82 -30.00
N GLY A 273 28.73 8.46 -29.41
CA GLY A 273 27.46 8.74 -30.08
C GLY A 273 26.53 7.52 -30.25
N ARG A 274 26.95 6.33 -29.85
CA ARG A 274 26.12 5.11 -29.87
C ARG A 274 25.55 4.83 -28.49
N THR A 275 24.25 4.57 -28.42
CA THR A 275 23.60 4.06 -27.21
C THR A 275 24.11 2.64 -26.93
N LEU A 276 24.85 2.46 -25.84
CA LEU A 276 25.36 1.16 -25.40
C LEU A 276 24.40 0.44 -24.46
N LEU A 277 23.72 1.21 -23.61
CA LEU A 277 22.78 0.68 -22.64
C LEU A 277 21.64 1.67 -22.52
N ASP A 278 20.44 1.26 -22.92
CA ASP A 278 19.23 2.05 -22.75
C ASP A 278 18.25 1.20 -21.98
N PHE A 279 18.13 1.52 -20.70
CA PHE A 279 17.31 0.76 -19.79
C PHE A 279 16.72 1.68 -18.76
N GLU A 280 15.53 1.31 -18.32
CA GLU A 280 14.88 1.95 -17.20
C GLU A 280 15.55 1.40 -15.94
N LEU A 281 16.40 2.21 -15.31
CA LEU A 281 17.27 1.73 -14.23
C LEU A 281 16.45 1.20 -13.04
N PHE A 282 15.27 1.78 -12.81
CA PHE A 282 14.33 1.33 -11.81
C PHE A 282 12.90 1.69 -12.23
N HIS A 283 12.06 0.69 -12.52
CA HIS A 283 10.61 0.86 -12.46
C HIS A 283 10.23 1.12 -10.99
N LEU A 284 10.39 2.36 -10.54
CA LEU A 284 9.88 2.80 -9.26
C LEU A 284 8.38 2.99 -9.45
N ALA A 285 7.63 2.05 -8.88
CA ALA A 285 6.18 2.04 -8.93
C ALA A 285 5.60 2.39 -7.56
N HIS A 286 4.53 3.17 -7.59
CA HIS A 286 3.51 3.32 -6.55
C HIS A 286 2.68 2.08 -6.47
N THR A 287 2.50 1.50 -5.29
CA THR A 287 1.44 0.50 -5.12
C THR A 287 0.62 0.81 -3.89
N GLU A 288 -0.66 0.52 -4.01
CA GLU A 288 -1.65 0.71 -2.96
C GLU A 288 -2.73 -0.36 -3.06
N ILE A 289 -3.50 -0.52 -1.98
CA ILE A 289 -4.57 -1.52 -1.91
C ILE A 289 -5.89 -0.76 -1.80
N ARG A 290 -6.73 -0.92 -2.81
CA ARG A 290 -8.11 -0.43 -2.85
C ARG A 290 -9.04 -1.47 -2.27
N PHE A 291 -9.95 -1.04 -1.40
CA PHE A 291 -11.01 -1.84 -0.83
C PHE A 291 -12.36 -1.28 -1.29
N THR A 292 -13.23 -2.12 -1.82
CA THR A 292 -14.63 -1.75 -2.07
C THR A 292 -15.51 -2.43 -1.03
N LEU A 293 -16.54 -1.73 -0.55
CA LEU A 293 -17.45 -2.24 0.47
C LEU A 293 -18.72 -2.81 -0.15
N LYS A 294 -19.34 -3.76 0.56
CA LYS A 294 -20.64 -4.32 0.21
C LYS A 294 -21.72 -3.23 0.20
N PRO A 295 -22.77 -3.35 -0.63
CA PRO A 295 -23.89 -2.42 -0.60
C PRO A 295 -24.49 -2.31 0.81
N GLY A 296 -24.67 -1.07 1.28
CA GLY A 296 -25.27 -0.79 2.60
C GLY A 296 -24.30 -0.82 3.79
N THR A 297 -23.02 -1.14 3.59
CA THR A 297 -22.00 -1.17 4.65
C THR A 297 -20.95 -0.08 4.44
N ALA A 298 -21.34 1.15 4.10
CA ALA A 298 -20.39 2.24 3.87
C ALA A 298 -19.69 2.66 5.18
N ILE A 299 -18.44 3.12 5.08
CA ILE A 299 -17.72 3.80 6.17
C ILE A 299 -18.40 5.13 6.43
N GLU A 300 -18.70 5.41 7.69
CA GLU A 300 -19.28 6.68 8.12
C GLU A 300 -18.17 7.62 8.58
N LEU A 301 -18.11 8.82 7.98
CA LEU A 301 -17.12 9.84 8.35
C LEU A 301 -17.74 10.95 9.18
N TYR A 302 -17.08 11.29 10.28
CA TYR A 302 -17.46 12.33 11.21
C TYR A 302 -16.35 13.37 11.32
N SER A 303 -16.73 14.64 11.56
CA SER A 303 -15.75 15.66 11.89
C SER A 303 -14.91 15.21 13.11
N GLN A 304 -13.61 15.52 13.11
CA GLN A 304 -12.76 15.24 14.27
C GLN A 304 -13.18 16.01 15.53
N GLU A 305 -13.95 17.09 15.35
CA GLU A 305 -14.53 17.91 16.42
C GLU A 305 -15.96 17.47 16.80
N ALA A 306 -16.48 16.42 16.18
CA ALA A 306 -17.85 15.98 16.40
C ALA A 306 -18.11 15.61 17.87
N GLY A 307 -19.20 16.16 18.42
CA GLY A 307 -19.72 15.77 19.72
C GLY A 307 -20.43 14.42 19.68
N ALA A 308 -20.82 13.93 20.86
CA ALA A 308 -21.62 12.71 20.97
C ALA A 308 -22.95 12.85 20.22
N GLY A 309 -23.32 11.84 19.44
CA GLY A 309 -24.58 11.83 18.67
C GLY A 309 -24.57 12.69 17.42
N ALA A 310 -23.40 13.15 16.96
CA ALA A 310 -23.29 13.78 15.65
C ALA A 310 -23.66 12.80 14.53
N GLU A 311 -24.30 13.30 13.48
CA GLU A 311 -24.57 12.55 12.27
C GLU A 311 -23.32 12.45 11.37
N PRO A 312 -23.17 11.37 10.59
CA PRO A 312 -22.06 11.26 9.66
C PRO A 312 -22.19 12.28 8.52
N VAL A 313 -21.09 12.96 8.22
CA VAL A 313 -21.02 13.98 7.16
C VAL A 313 -20.88 13.32 5.79
N HIS A 314 -20.13 12.22 5.72
CA HIS A 314 -19.91 11.46 4.49
C HIS A 314 -20.11 9.97 4.70
N ARG A 315 -20.41 9.26 3.61
CA ARG A 315 -20.46 7.80 3.54
C ARG A 315 -19.57 7.32 2.40
N ILE A 316 -18.57 6.49 2.72
CA ILE A 316 -17.54 6.05 1.79
C ILE A 316 -17.69 4.55 1.53
N ALA A 317 -17.90 4.17 0.27
CA ALA A 317 -17.99 2.77 -0.16
C ALA A 317 -16.71 2.25 -0.81
N ASP A 318 -15.72 3.13 -1.01
CA ASP A 318 -14.49 2.83 -1.73
C ASP A 318 -13.32 3.63 -1.16
N LEU A 319 -12.26 2.93 -0.78
CA LEU A 319 -11.12 3.52 -0.09
C LEU A 319 -9.80 2.87 -0.48
N ILE A 320 -8.73 3.61 -0.22
CA ILE A 320 -7.37 3.23 -0.49
C ILE A 320 -6.58 3.16 0.82
N SER A 321 -5.88 2.05 1.02
CA SER A 321 -4.75 1.94 1.94
C SER A 321 -3.46 2.12 1.15
N SER A 322 -2.69 3.15 1.47
CA SER A 322 -1.48 3.54 0.74
C SER A 322 -0.35 3.77 1.73
N VAL A 323 0.87 3.36 1.39
CA VAL A 323 2.06 3.66 2.21
C VAL A 323 2.89 4.72 1.51
N GLU A 324 3.20 5.81 2.20
CA GLU A 324 3.84 6.97 1.59
C GLU A 324 5.05 7.45 2.37
N ALA A 325 6.03 8.01 1.67
CA ALA A 325 7.14 8.70 2.30
C ALA A 325 6.71 10.09 2.79
N VAL A 326 6.97 10.38 4.06
CA VAL A 326 6.72 11.68 4.69
C VAL A 326 7.96 12.07 5.50
N GLY A 327 8.35 13.33 5.46
CA GLY A 327 9.54 13.80 6.17
C GLY A 327 9.35 15.20 6.73
N PRO A 328 10.39 15.75 7.39
CA PRO A 328 10.43 17.15 7.80
C PRO A 328 10.31 18.10 6.61
N LYS A 329 9.99 19.37 6.87
CA LYS A 329 9.74 20.38 5.83
C LYS A 329 10.86 20.54 4.81
N GLN A 330 12.11 20.35 5.22
CA GLN A 330 13.29 20.47 4.38
C GLN A 330 13.66 19.19 3.61
N ALA A 331 13.01 18.05 3.91
CA ALA A 331 13.30 16.80 3.24
C ALA A 331 12.70 16.82 1.82
N VAL A 332 13.54 16.57 0.80
CA VAL A 332 13.12 16.53 -0.60
C VAL A 332 13.18 15.08 -1.08
N PHE A 333 12.05 14.57 -1.56
CA PHE A 333 11.98 13.17 -1.96
C PHE A 333 12.85 12.92 -3.19
N GLY A 334 13.71 11.91 -3.09
CA GLY A 334 14.61 11.46 -4.15
C GLY A 334 15.25 10.14 -3.77
N LEU A 335 16.03 9.55 -4.70
CA LEU A 335 16.64 8.23 -4.47
C LEU A 335 17.54 8.22 -3.23
N LYS A 336 18.33 9.29 -3.03
CA LYS A 336 19.19 9.44 -1.85
C LYS A 336 18.34 9.53 -0.58
N GLY A 337 17.50 10.55 -0.45
CA GLY A 337 16.69 10.75 0.76
C GLY A 337 15.79 9.56 1.11
N GLY A 338 15.19 8.94 0.07
CA GLY A 338 14.38 7.74 0.23
C GLY A 338 15.17 6.46 0.55
N SER A 339 16.51 6.46 0.48
CA SER A 339 17.34 5.32 0.89
C SER A 339 18.16 5.58 2.16
N THR A 340 18.26 6.85 2.60
CA THR A 340 19.06 7.26 3.77
C THR A 340 18.23 7.47 5.05
N GLY A 341 16.93 7.16 5.03
CA GLY A 341 16.07 7.34 6.20
C GLY A 341 15.72 8.81 6.49
N GLU A 342 15.71 9.67 5.47
CA GLU A 342 15.24 11.07 5.60
C GLU A 342 13.70 11.19 5.64
N PHE A 343 13.01 10.06 5.50
CA PHE A 343 11.55 9.96 5.49
C PHE A 343 11.12 8.83 6.43
N VAL A 344 9.88 8.91 6.91
CA VAL A 344 9.13 7.81 7.52
C VAL A 344 8.10 7.28 6.54
N ALA A 345 7.80 5.99 6.65
CA ALA A 345 6.68 5.38 5.97
C ALA A 345 5.41 5.74 6.74
N VAL A 346 4.39 6.19 6.03
CA VAL A 346 3.08 6.52 6.60
C VAL A 346 2.04 5.68 5.90
N ARG A 347 1.42 4.77 6.65
CA ARG A 347 0.32 3.93 6.19
C ARG A 347 -0.97 4.71 6.33
N ARG A 348 -1.43 5.35 5.26
CA ARG A 348 -2.61 6.22 5.26
C ARG A 348 -3.84 5.51 4.68
N PHE A 349 -5.00 5.89 5.22
CA PHE A 349 -6.31 5.54 4.66
C PHE A 349 -6.96 6.79 4.08
N LYS A 350 -7.45 6.68 2.84
CA LYS A 350 -8.11 7.78 2.13
C LYS A 350 -9.29 7.28 1.30
N SER A 351 -10.28 8.12 1.04
CA SER A 351 -11.34 7.76 0.09
C SER A 351 -10.80 7.65 -1.34
N LEU A 352 -11.45 6.87 -2.20
CA LEU A 352 -11.09 6.82 -3.62
C LEU A 352 -11.12 8.21 -4.27
N ALA A 353 -12.12 9.03 -3.91
CA ALA A 353 -12.22 10.40 -4.43
C ALA A 353 -11.00 11.26 -4.09
N GLN A 354 -10.48 11.13 -2.86
CA GLN A 354 -9.25 11.81 -2.46
C GLN A 354 -8.04 11.31 -3.28
N ASP A 355 -7.94 10.00 -3.48
CA ASP A 355 -6.85 9.43 -4.28
C ASP A 355 -6.90 9.88 -5.75
N VAL A 356 -8.08 9.89 -6.38
CA VAL A 356 -8.29 10.37 -7.74
C VAL A 356 -7.86 11.83 -7.87
N ALA A 357 -8.24 12.68 -6.91
CA ALA A 357 -7.84 14.08 -6.90
C ALA A 357 -6.31 14.22 -6.84
N GLU A 358 -5.63 13.52 -5.93
CA GLU A 358 -4.18 13.61 -5.79
C GLU A 358 -3.43 12.96 -6.96
N ARG A 359 -3.79 11.74 -7.35
CA ARG A 359 -2.98 10.93 -8.27
C ARG A 359 -3.35 11.14 -9.72
N ILE A 360 -4.62 11.23 -10.06
CA ILE A 360 -5.05 11.37 -11.45
C ILE A 360 -5.11 12.84 -11.84
N VAL A 361 -5.76 13.68 -11.03
CA VAL A 361 -5.99 15.08 -11.37
C VAL A 361 -4.74 15.93 -11.12
N ASP A 362 -4.20 15.91 -9.90
CA ASP A 362 -3.05 16.76 -9.54
C ASP A 362 -1.73 16.21 -10.12
N ASP A 363 -1.47 14.90 -9.98
CA ASP A 363 -0.21 14.27 -10.44
C ASP A 363 -0.25 13.73 -11.89
N GLY A 364 -1.43 13.69 -12.54
CA GLY A 364 -1.57 13.20 -13.90
C GLY A 364 -1.26 11.71 -14.11
N ARG A 365 -1.38 10.86 -13.09
CA ARG A 365 -0.99 9.44 -13.15
C ARG A 365 -2.02 8.56 -13.86
N VAL A 366 -1.55 7.44 -14.40
CA VAL A 366 -2.40 6.33 -14.88
C VAL A 366 -2.30 5.20 -13.86
N ILE A 367 -3.43 4.80 -13.29
CA ILE A 367 -3.48 3.75 -12.26
C ILE A 367 -3.93 2.44 -12.88
N HIS A 368 -3.03 1.48 -12.92
CA HIS A 368 -3.31 0.09 -13.26
C HIS A 368 -3.89 -0.66 -12.06
N GLN A 369 -4.80 -1.60 -12.32
CA GLN A 369 -5.60 -2.25 -11.29
C GLN A 369 -5.69 -3.77 -11.52
N TRP A 370 -5.55 -4.54 -10.44
CA TRP A 370 -5.76 -5.98 -10.42
C TRP A 370 -6.63 -6.40 -9.24
N GLU A 371 -7.76 -7.02 -9.51
CA GLU A 371 -8.58 -7.64 -8.46
C GLU A 371 -7.89 -8.89 -7.92
N LEU A 372 -7.73 -8.94 -6.59
CA LEU A 372 -7.06 -10.04 -5.93
C LEU A 372 -8.02 -11.21 -5.71
N ALA A 373 -7.58 -12.41 -6.09
CA ALA A 373 -8.31 -13.66 -5.94
C ALA A 373 -8.24 -14.17 -4.48
N LEU A 374 -8.86 -13.42 -3.56
CA LEU A 374 -8.89 -13.73 -2.13
C LEU A 374 -10.24 -14.33 -1.71
N PRO A 375 -10.24 -15.39 -0.88
CA PRO A 375 -11.42 -15.82 -0.14
C PRO A 375 -11.99 -14.70 0.74
N GLU A 376 -13.30 -14.74 1.00
CA GLU A 376 -14.02 -13.68 1.69
C GLU A 376 -13.47 -13.37 3.09
N ASP A 377 -13.18 -14.40 3.89
CA ASP A 377 -12.56 -14.28 5.21
C ASP A 377 -11.17 -13.62 5.14
N ARG A 378 -10.37 -13.94 4.11
CA ARG A 378 -9.05 -13.33 3.88
C ARG A 378 -9.16 -11.86 3.49
N LYS A 379 -10.20 -11.44 2.75
CA LYS A 379 -10.43 -10.02 2.45
C LYS A 379 -10.69 -9.22 3.73
N GLN A 380 -11.54 -9.74 4.62
CA GLN A 380 -11.83 -9.08 5.90
C GLN A 380 -10.59 -9.03 6.80
N ALA A 381 -9.84 -10.13 6.88
CA ALA A 381 -8.61 -10.20 7.67
C ALA A 381 -7.54 -9.21 7.17
N LEU A 382 -7.33 -9.13 5.85
CA LEU A 382 -6.41 -8.18 5.24
C LEU A 382 -6.80 -6.73 5.53
N PHE A 383 -8.09 -6.42 5.49
CA PHE A 383 -8.58 -5.08 5.81
C PHE A 383 -8.38 -4.71 7.28
N ALA A 384 -8.72 -5.61 8.20
CA ALA A 384 -8.48 -5.42 9.62
C ALA A 384 -6.98 -5.25 9.92
N ALA A 385 -6.13 -6.06 9.29
CA ALA A 385 -4.68 -5.93 9.39
C ALA A 385 -4.17 -4.60 8.85
N ALA A 386 -4.71 -4.12 7.73
CA ALA A 386 -4.32 -2.82 7.17
C ALA A 386 -4.64 -1.66 8.12
N ILE A 387 -5.81 -1.70 8.79
CA ILE A 387 -6.21 -0.70 9.79
C ILE A 387 -5.27 -0.77 11.00
N LEU A 388 -5.00 -1.97 11.50
CA LEU A 388 -4.11 -2.18 12.66
C LEU A 388 -2.68 -1.74 12.34
N ASP A 389 -2.11 -2.20 11.23
CA ASP A 389 -0.78 -1.80 10.77
C ASP A 389 -0.68 -0.27 10.66
N SER A 390 -1.72 0.38 10.13
CA SER A 390 -1.76 1.85 10.05
C SER A 390 -1.64 2.49 11.42
N HIS A 391 -2.43 2.01 12.39
CA HIS A 391 -2.41 2.51 13.76
C HIS A 391 -1.09 2.25 14.47
N GLU A 392 -0.60 1.01 14.42
CA GLU A 392 0.61 0.56 15.14
C GLU A 392 1.87 1.20 14.58
N ASP A 393 1.93 1.43 13.26
CA ASP A 393 3.07 2.06 12.62
C ASP A 393 3.30 3.48 13.17
N ALA A 394 2.23 4.25 13.40
CA ALA A 394 2.27 5.57 14.02
C ALA A 394 3.40 6.50 13.52
N MET A 395 3.76 6.38 12.23
CA MET A 395 4.85 7.14 11.60
C MET A 395 6.24 6.88 12.22
N GLN A 396 6.45 5.69 12.78
CA GLN A 396 7.68 5.25 13.45
C GLN A 396 8.61 4.43 12.55
N THR A 397 8.12 3.93 11.41
CA THR A 397 8.95 3.13 10.49
C THR A 397 9.75 4.05 9.57
N PRO A 398 11.09 4.00 9.57
CA PRO A 398 11.89 4.72 8.59
C PRO A 398 11.57 4.23 7.18
N TYR A 399 11.26 5.15 6.28
CA TYR A 399 11.04 4.82 4.89
C TYR A 399 12.37 4.47 4.22
N ASN A 400 12.35 3.37 3.47
CA ASN A 400 13.47 2.98 2.65
C ASN A 400 12.96 2.39 1.33
N ILE A 401 13.35 2.98 0.19
CA ILE A 401 12.89 2.56 -1.15
C ILE A 401 13.06 1.04 -1.40
N PHE A 402 14.05 0.41 -0.78
CA PHE A 402 14.36 -1.01 -0.96
C PHE A 402 13.81 -1.93 0.15
N LEU A 403 13.58 -1.42 1.37
CA LEU A 403 13.20 -2.24 2.53
C LEU A 403 11.79 -1.95 3.05
N HIS A 404 11.44 -0.67 3.13
CA HIS A 404 10.23 -0.13 3.73
C HIS A 404 9.62 0.93 2.81
N SER A 405 9.21 0.50 1.61
CA SER A 405 8.60 1.34 0.60
C SER A 405 7.12 1.04 0.44
N CYS A 406 6.43 1.91 -0.29
CA CYS A 406 5.07 1.69 -0.77
C CYS A 406 4.83 0.26 -1.28
N THR A 407 5.76 -0.26 -2.07
CA THR A 407 5.66 -1.59 -2.66
C THR A 407 6.00 -2.69 -1.70
N THR A 408 7.11 -2.60 -0.96
CA THR A 408 7.49 -3.67 -0.03
C THR A 408 6.51 -3.80 1.12
N GLU A 409 5.94 -2.68 1.60
CA GLU A 409 4.93 -2.71 2.66
C GLU A 409 3.58 -3.25 2.19
N ALA A 410 3.13 -2.92 0.98
CA ALA A 410 1.93 -3.52 0.41
C ALA A 410 2.06 -5.05 0.31
N PHE A 411 3.21 -5.56 -0.16
CA PHE A 411 3.45 -6.99 -0.19
C PHE A 411 3.66 -7.60 1.20
N ARG A 412 4.26 -6.90 2.16
CA ARG A 412 4.38 -7.38 3.55
C ARG A 412 2.99 -7.58 4.18
N LEU A 413 2.08 -6.64 3.94
CA LEU A 413 0.69 -6.75 4.39
C LEU A 413 -0.07 -7.89 3.69
N LEU A 414 0.15 -8.11 2.39
CA LEU A 414 -0.41 -9.28 1.71
C LEU A 414 0.18 -10.59 2.27
N ASP A 415 1.49 -10.63 2.48
CA ASP A 415 2.21 -11.81 2.95
C ASP A 415 1.87 -12.19 4.40
N SER A 416 1.47 -11.23 5.24
CA SER A 416 0.99 -11.53 6.60
C SER A 416 -0.32 -12.30 6.62
N MET A 417 -1.09 -12.22 5.53
CA MET A 417 -2.41 -12.86 5.39
C MET A 417 -2.37 -14.08 4.48
N MET A 418 -1.21 -14.57 4.06
CA MET A 418 -1.11 -15.68 3.11
C MET A 418 -0.28 -16.82 3.71
N ASP A 419 -0.78 -18.05 3.54
CA ASP A 419 -0.01 -19.25 3.85
C ASP A 419 0.52 -19.85 2.54
N TYR A 420 1.77 -19.52 2.22
CA TYR A 420 2.44 -20.03 1.03
C TYR A 420 2.99 -21.46 1.20
N GLY A 421 2.79 -22.08 2.38
CA GLY A 421 3.32 -23.38 2.72
C GLY A 421 4.84 -23.49 2.49
N LYS A 422 5.31 -24.69 2.10
CA LYS A 422 6.73 -24.96 1.83
C LYS A 422 7.29 -24.19 0.63
N TRP A 423 6.43 -23.62 -0.22
CA TRP A 423 6.83 -22.83 -1.37
C TRP A 423 7.27 -21.40 -1.00
N ALA A 424 7.00 -20.95 0.23
CA ALA A 424 7.43 -19.65 0.74
C ALA A 424 8.95 -19.42 0.58
N TRP A 425 9.77 -20.48 0.71
CA TRP A 425 11.22 -20.38 0.58
C TRP A 425 11.67 -20.07 -0.87
N ALA A 426 10.99 -20.62 -1.88
CA ALA A 426 11.26 -20.29 -3.28
C ALA A 426 10.94 -18.81 -3.59
N PHE A 427 10.05 -18.20 -2.79
CA PHE A 427 9.69 -16.80 -2.92
C PHE A 427 10.57 -15.83 -2.11
N TRP A 428 11.58 -16.33 -1.39
CA TRP A 428 12.44 -15.49 -0.56
C TRP A 428 13.20 -14.42 -1.36
N ILE A 429 13.67 -14.75 -2.57
CA ILE A 429 14.30 -13.77 -3.49
C ILE A 429 13.28 -12.68 -3.89
N PHE A 430 12.02 -13.06 -4.03
CA PHE A 430 10.89 -12.17 -4.33
C PHE A 430 10.30 -11.50 -3.07
N LYS A 431 11.02 -11.49 -1.94
CA LYS A 431 10.60 -10.74 -0.75
C LYS A 431 11.19 -9.34 -0.71
N HIS A 432 12.35 -9.16 -1.33
CA HIS A 432 13.18 -7.98 -1.06
C HIS A 432 13.06 -6.87 -2.09
N VAL A 433 12.68 -7.14 -3.35
CA VAL A 433 12.52 -6.08 -4.36
C VAL A 433 11.43 -6.43 -5.39
N PRO A 434 10.14 -6.12 -5.12
CA PRO A 434 9.03 -6.31 -6.06
C PRO A 434 9.10 -5.38 -7.28
N LEU A 435 10.11 -5.54 -8.13
CA LEU A 435 10.31 -4.79 -9.37
C LEU A 435 9.16 -4.98 -10.37
N PHE A 436 8.48 -6.14 -10.30
CA PHE A 436 7.36 -6.49 -11.16
C PHE A 436 6.18 -6.95 -10.29
N PRO A 437 5.44 -6.01 -9.65
CA PRO A 437 4.37 -6.36 -8.72
C PRO A 437 3.37 -7.39 -9.28
N GLU A 438 3.08 -7.33 -10.58
CA GLU A 438 2.17 -8.23 -11.27
C GLU A 438 2.65 -9.69 -11.23
N ALA A 439 3.93 -9.91 -11.53
CA ALA A 439 4.54 -11.25 -11.46
C ALA A 439 4.55 -11.78 -10.02
N TYR A 440 4.68 -10.88 -9.04
CA TYR A 440 4.70 -11.23 -7.62
C TYR A 440 3.31 -11.63 -7.12
N LEU A 441 2.26 -10.93 -7.56
CA LEU A 441 0.87 -11.30 -7.27
C LEU A 441 0.52 -12.64 -7.93
N TRP A 442 0.91 -12.85 -9.19
CA TRP A 442 0.69 -14.12 -9.89
C TRP A 442 1.38 -15.29 -9.18
N ALA A 443 2.65 -15.12 -8.82
CA ALA A 443 3.45 -16.12 -8.12
C ALA A 443 2.84 -16.56 -6.77
N ARG A 444 2.11 -15.64 -6.12
CA ARG A 444 1.39 -15.86 -4.86
C ARG A 444 0.01 -16.50 -5.04
N GLY A 445 -0.41 -16.76 -6.28
CA GLY A 445 -1.77 -17.22 -6.60
C GLY A 445 -2.84 -16.15 -6.33
N LEU A 446 -2.45 -14.89 -6.19
CA LEU A 446 -3.38 -13.78 -5.93
C LEU A 446 -4.03 -13.25 -7.21
N LEU A 447 -3.60 -13.71 -8.38
CA LEU A 447 -4.24 -13.42 -9.65
C LEU A 447 -4.92 -14.68 -10.19
N LYS A 448 -6.18 -14.53 -10.61
CA LYS A 448 -6.90 -15.48 -11.45
C LYS A 448 -6.10 -15.79 -12.73
N PRO A 449 -6.12 -17.03 -13.23
CA PRO A 449 -5.50 -17.40 -14.49
C PRO A 449 -5.92 -16.47 -15.65
N GLY A 450 -5.02 -16.26 -16.60
CA GLY A 450 -5.27 -15.36 -17.74
C GLY A 450 -5.25 -13.87 -17.33
N SER A 451 -5.97 -13.04 -18.09
CA SER A 451 -6.08 -11.59 -17.82
C SER A 451 -7.29 -11.22 -16.96
N GLU A 452 -7.99 -12.19 -16.37
CA GLU A 452 -9.26 -11.97 -15.66
C GLU A 452 -9.14 -11.13 -14.39
N SER A 453 -7.95 -11.09 -13.78
CA SER A 453 -7.70 -10.22 -12.62
C SER A 453 -7.49 -8.77 -13.02
N ARG A 454 -7.05 -8.52 -14.26
CA ARG A 454 -6.74 -7.17 -14.72
C ARG A 454 -8.03 -6.41 -14.98
N LEU A 455 -8.21 -5.31 -14.26
CA LEU A 455 -9.33 -4.39 -14.47
C LEU A 455 -8.90 -3.30 -15.47
N PRO A 456 -9.85 -2.53 -16.03
CA PRO A 456 -9.54 -1.26 -16.66
C PRO A 456 -8.69 -0.38 -15.73
N THR A 457 -7.90 0.53 -16.29
CA THR A 457 -7.21 1.52 -15.46
C THR A 457 -8.25 2.32 -14.66
N LEU A 458 -7.89 2.85 -13.49
CA LEU A 458 -8.83 3.67 -12.73
C LEU A 458 -9.29 4.88 -13.54
N ASN A 459 -8.40 5.41 -14.39
CA ASN A 459 -8.70 6.48 -15.33
C ASN A 459 -9.83 6.07 -16.30
N ASP A 460 -9.74 4.86 -16.89
CA ASP A 460 -10.75 4.33 -17.80
C ASP A 460 -12.07 4.02 -17.07
N GLU A 461 -11.99 3.43 -15.87
CA GLU A 461 -13.15 3.14 -15.00
C GLU A 461 -13.97 4.40 -14.73
N LEU A 462 -13.28 5.51 -14.45
CA LEU A 462 -13.89 6.81 -14.16
C LEU A 462 -14.19 7.64 -15.43
N LYS A 463 -13.85 7.13 -16.61
CA LYS A 463 -13.99 7.83 -17.90
C LYS A 463 -13.30 9.20 -17.91
N LEU A 464 -12.16 9.30 -17.24
CA LEU A 464 -11.34 10.50 -17.20
C LEU A 464 -10.37 10.45 -18.39
N THR A 465 -10.74 11.10 -19.50
CA THR A 465 -9.83 11.34 -20.62
C THR A 465 -8.90 12.50 -20.28
N ARG A 466 -7.59 12.33 -20.55
CA ARG A 466 -6.61 13.41 -20.41
C ARG A 466 -6.86 14.55 -21.39
#